data_AF-A0A212D6D1-F1
#
_entry.id   AF-A0A212D6D1-F1
#
_cell.length_a   1.000
_cell.length_b   1.000
_cell.length_c   1.000
_cell.angle_alpha   90.00
_cell.angle_beta   90.00
_cell.angle_gamma   90.00
#
_symmetry.space_group_name_H-M   'P 1'
#
loop_
_entity.id
_entity.type
_entity.pdbx_description
1 polymer ?
#
loop_
_entity_poly.entity_id
_entity_poly.type
_entity_poly.pdbx_seq_one_letter_code
_entity_poly.pdbx_strand_id
1 'polypeptide(L)'
;MANSPSSRLAAHWLWEDPLQGPSRGIRKGFPCEARVVARVLPQFLDDFFPPQDVMNKVIGEFLSSQQPYPQFMATVVYQVFQTLHGAGQSSMVRDWVMLSLSNFTQRSPVAMAMWSLSCFFVSASTSPWVSAILPHVVSRMGKLEQVDVSLFCLVAADFYRHQIEEELDRRAFQSVFEVVAAPGNPYHRLLACLRSVHKAAAC
;
A
#
# COMPACT_ATOMS: atom_id res chain seq x y z
N MET A 1 -0.09 27.55 -3.92
CA MET A 1 -0.53 27.88 -5.30
C MET A 1 -0.65 26.59 -6.10
N ALA A 2 -1.81 25.91 -6.10
CA ALA A 2 -1.97 24.61 -6.77
C ALA A 2 -3.42 24.35 -7.20
N ASN A 3 -4.07 25.33 -7.82
CA ASN A 3 -5.45 25.17 -8.30
C ASN A 3 -5.65 25.86 -9.67
N SER A 4 -4.65 25.75 -10.55
CA SER A 4 -4.76 26.26 -11.92
C SER A 4 -5.31 25.16 -12.84
N PRO A 5 -6.25 25.45 -13.75
CA PRO A 5 -6.78 24.49 -14.73
C PRO A 5 -5.70 23.77 -15.55
N SER A 6 -4.51 24.38 -15.73
CA SER A 6 -3.38 23.78 -16.46
C SER A 6 -2.75 22.58 -15.75
N SER A 7 -2.71 22.52 -14.42
CA SER A 7 -2.15 21.37 -13.70
C SER A 7 -3.05 20.14 -13.77
N ARG A 8 -4.38 20.34 -13.79
CA ARG A 8 -5.36 19.25 -14.00
C ARG A 8 -5.31 18.70 -15.42
N LEU A 9 -5.12 19.56 -16.42
CA LEU A 9 -4.93 19.13 -17.80
C LEU A 9 -3.62 18.34 -17.95
N ALA A 10 -2.52 18.79 -17.35
CA ALA A 10 -1.27 18.02 -17.34
C ALA A 10 -1.42 16.64 -16.66
N ALA A 11 -2.15 16.57 -15.53
CA ALA A 11 -2.48 15.30 -14.85
C ALA A 11 -3.25 14.34 -15.77
N HIS A 12 -4.23 14.86 -16.48
CA HIS A 12 -5.06 14.09 -17.40
C HIS A 12 -4.25 13.61 -18.62
N TRP A 13 -3.39 14.46 -19.20
CA TRP A 13 -2.52 14.09 -20.32
C TRP A 13 -1.43 13.07 -19.93
N LEU A 14 -0.84 13.20 -18.74
CA LEU A 14 0.16 12.25 -18.25
C LEU A 14 -0.44 10.92 -17.81
N TRP A 15 -1.70 10.85 -17.40
CA TRP A 15 -2.22 9.64 -16.75
C TRP A 15 -3.40 8.97 -17.44
N GLU A 16 -4.30 9.73 -18.08
CA GLU A 16 -5.52 9.22 -18.71
C GLU A 16 -5.39 9.01 -20.21
N ASP A 17 -4.34 9.54 -20.85
CA ASP A 17 -4.12 9.34 -22.28
C ASP A 17 -3.66 7.89 -22.55
N PRO A 18 -4.51 7.01 -23.14
CA PRO A 18 -4.19 5.60 -23.35
C PRO A 18 -3.09 5.37 -24.38
N LEU A 19 -2.53 6.45 -24.94
CA LEU A 19 -1.46 6.45 -25.92
C LEU A 19 -0.09 6.89 -25.34
N GLN A 20 -0.02 7.72 -24.27
CA GLN A 20 1.24 8.43 -23.91
C GLN A 20 1.63 8.52 -22.41
N GLY A 21 0.85 8.01 -21.44
CA GLY A 21 1.14 8.20 -20.00
C GLY A 21 2.18 7.25 -19.34
N PRO A 22 2.85 7.62 -18.21
CA PRO A 22 3.77 6.73 -17.46
C PRO A 22 3.09 5.48 -16.89
N SER A 23 1.81 5.56 -16.53
CA SER A 23 0.96 4.40 -16.19
C SER A 23 0.90 3.38 -17.32
N ARG A 24 0.89 3.81 -18.58
CA ARG A 24 1.02 2.95 -19.78
C ARG A 24 2.43 2.35 -19.89
N GLY A 25 3.48 3.11 -19.57
CA GLY A 25 4.86 2.61 -19.55
C GLY A 25 5.04 1.42 -18.60
N ILE A 26 4.38 1.46 -17.44
CA ILE A 26 4.34 0.31 -16.53
C ILE A 26 3.36 -0.76 -17.07
N ARG A 27 2.17 -0.40 -17.55
CA ARG A 27 1.17 -1.39 -18.01
C ARG A 27 1.47 -2.08 -19.36
N LYS A 28 2.29 -1.50 -20.24
CA LYS A 28 2.56 -1.99 -21.61
C LYS A 28 4.04 -2.01 -22.00
N GLY A 29 4.94 -1.45 -21.19
CA GLY A 29 6.37 -1.47 -21.47
C GLY A 29 7.00 -2.84 -21.20
N PHE A 30 8.16 -3.08 -21.82
CA PHE A 30 8.99 -4.23 -21.47
C PHE A 30 9.45 -4.12 -20.00
N PRO A 31 9.73 -5.24 -19.29
CA PRO A 31 10.06 -5.21 -17.86
C PRO A 31 11.19 -4.24 -17.48
N CYS A 32 12.14 -4.00 -18.38
CA CYS A 32 13.22 -3.03 -18.18
C CYS A 32 12.73 -1.58 -18.24
N GLU A 33 11.80 -1.25 -19.14
CA GLU A 33 11.20 0.08 -19.28
C GLU A 33 10.31 0.38 -18.07
N ALA A 34 9.44 -0.57 -17.70
CA ALA A 34 8.58 -0.45 -16.53
C ALA A 34 9.39 -0.23 -15.24
N ARG A 35 10.56 -0.87 -15.10
CA ARG A 35 11.47 -0.67 -13.97
C ARG A 35 12.10 0.72 -13.94
N VAL A 36 12.46 1.29 -15.09
CA VAL A 36 13.01 2.66 -15.15
C VAL A 36 11.92 3.67 -14.84
N VAL A 37 10.74 3.52 -15.43
CA VAL A 37 9.58 4.39 -15.18
C VAL A 37 9.20 4.37 -13.71
N ALA A 38 9.13 3.20 -13.07
CA ALA A 38 8.79 3.07 -11.65
C ALA A 38 9.79 3.75 -10.70
N ARG A 39 11.04 4.00 -11.13
CA ARG A 39 12.04 4.73 -10.32
C ARG A 39 11.89 6.24 -10.42
N VAL A 40 11.49 6.74 -11.58
CA VAL A 40 11.35 8.19 -11.83
C VAL A 40 9.96 8.70 -11.41
N LEU A 41 8.97 7.81 -11.47
CA LEU A 41 7.57 8.15 -11.25
C LEU A 41 7.31 8.82 -9.90
N PRO A 42 7.84 8.37 -8.75
CA PRO A 42 7.54 9.01 -7.46
C PRO A 42 8.05 10.45 -7.36
N GLN A 43 9.24 10.74 -7.87
CA GLN A 43 9.77 12.11 -7.91
C GLN A 43 8.92 13.00 -8.83
N PHE A 44 8.57 12.48 -10.00
CA PHE A 44 7.70 13.18 -10.93
C PHE A 44 6.30 13.42 -10.35
N LEU A 45 5.75 12.49 -9.57
CA LEU A 45 4.44 12.68 -8.97
C LEU A 45 4.45 13.76 -7.88
N ASP A 46 5.50 13.80 -7.06
CA ASP A 46 5.69 14.80 -6.00
C ASP A 46 5.88 16.22 -6.56
N ASP A 47 6.63 16.36 -7.67
CA ASP A 47 6.93 17.66 -8.30
C ASP A 47 5.70 18.32 -8.95
N PHE A 48 4.75 17.53 -9.46
CA PHE A 48 3.69 18.03 -10.34
C PHE A 48 2.27 17.95 -9.75
N PHE A 49 2.03 17.11 -8.72
CA PHE A 49 0.68 16.84 -8.22
C PHE A 49 0.59 16.95 -6.70
N PRO A 50 -0.58 17.35 -6.16
CA PRO A 50 -0.78 17.33 -4.72
C PRO A 50 -0.78 15.88 -4.19
N PRO A 51 -0.26 15.64 -2.97
CA PRO A 51 -0.17 14.29 -2.38
C PRO A 51 -1.45 13.46 -2.43
N GLN A 52 -2.62 14.08 -2.24
CA GLN A 52 -3.90 13.37 -2.26
C GLN A 52 -4.24 12.75 -3.62
N ASP A 53 -3.97 13.47 -4.71
CA ASP A 53 -4.21 12.97 -6.07
C ASP A 53 -3.22 11.85 -6.42
N VAL A 54 -1.96 12.01 -6.00
CA VAL A 54 -0.91 10.99 -6.14
C VAL A 54 -1.30 9.70 -5.43
N MET A 55 -1.73 9.78 -4.17
CA MET A 55 -2.11 8.62 -3.35
C MET A 55 -3.27 7.85 -3.98
N ASN A 56 -4.34 8.55 -4.38
CA ASN A 56 -5.51 7.92 -4.99
C ASN A 56 -5.13 7.14 -6.27
N LYS A 57 -4.30 7.75 -7.12
CA LYS A 57 -3.87 7.14 -8.38
C LYS A 57 -2.89 5.99 -8.14
N VAL A 58 -1.87 6.16 -7.30
CA VAL A 58 -0.86 5.12 -7.02
C VAL A 58 -1.47 3.90 -6.33
N ILE A 59 -2.36 4.11 -5.35
CA ILE A 59 -3.09 3.03 -4.68
C ILE A 59 -4.04 2.33 -5.66
N GLY A 60 -4.77 3.10 -6.48
CA GLY A 60 -5.65 2.55 -7.52
C GLY A 60 -4.92 1.69 -8.54
N GLU A 61 -3.75 2.12 -9.01
CA GLU A 61 -2.90 1.33 -9.93
C GLU A 61 -2.34 0.06 -9.29
N PHE A 62 -1.98 0.12 -8.01
CA PHE A 62 -1.48 -1.05 -7.28
C PHE A 62 -2.57 -2.10 -7.03
N LEU A 63 -3.81 -1.66 -6.80
CA LEU A 63 -4.99 -2.49 -6.64
C LEU A 63 -5.54 -3.02 -7.97
N SER A 64 -5.23 -2.37 -9.10
CA SER A 64 -5.74 -2.73 -10.42
C SER A 64 -5.44 -4.18 -10.79
N SER A 65 -6.47 -4.91 -11.20
CA SER A 65 -6.35 -6.28 -11.73
C SER A 65 -5.67 -6.33 -13.10
N GLN A 66 -5.62 -5.19 -13.81
CA GLN A 66 -4.99 -5.05 -15.12
C GLN A 66 -3.49 -4.71 -15.04
N GLN A 67 -2.93 -4.61 -13.83
CA GLN A 67 -1.53 -4.23 -13.63
C GLN A 67 -0.62 -5.46 -13.83
N PRO A 68 0.21 -5.53 -14.90
CA PRO A 68 1.09 -6.67 -15.15
C PRO A 68 2.31 -6.73 -14.20
N TYR A 69 2.70 -5.59 -13.60
CA TYR A 69 3.88 -5.52 -12.73
C TYR A 69 3.57 -4.89 -11.35
N PRO A 70 2.72 -5.53 -10.52
CA PRO A 70 2.38 -5.01 -9.19
C PRO A 70 3.61 -4.89 -8.28
N GLN A 71 4.68 -5.65 -8.51
CA GLN A 71 5.97 -5.55 -7.81
C GLN A 71 6.64 -4.17 -7.98
N PHE A 72 6.51 -3.54 -9.14
CA PHE A 72 7.08 -2.21 -9.37
C PHE A 72 6.21 -1.14 -8.73
N MET A 73 4.88 -1.32 -8.80
CA MET A 73 3.95 -0.44 -8.11
C MET A 73 4.12 -0.49 -6.59
N ALA A 74 4.45 -1.65 -6.00
CA ALA A 74 4.78 -1.73 -4.58
C ALA A 74 5.95 -0.81 -4.18
N THR A 75 7.00 -0.74 -5.02
CA THR A 75 8.14 0.17 -4.82
C THR A 75 7.75 1.64 -5.01
N VAL A 76 6.86 1.94 -5.97
CA VAL A 76 6.32 3.30 -6.18
C VAL A 76 5.54 3.75 -4.94
N VAL A 77 4.62 2.92 -4.43
CA VAL A 77 3.87 3.16 -3.20
C VAL A 77 4.82 3.42 -2.03
N TYR A 78 5.84 2.57 -1.87
CA TYR A 78 6.86 2.74 -0.84
C TYR A 78 7.53 4.11 -0.91
N GLN A 79 8.05 4.49 -2.08
CA GLN A 79 8.75 5.76 -2.24
C GLN A 79 7.85 6.95 -1.94
N VAL A 80 6.60 6.94 -2.42
CA VAL A 80 5.61 8.00 -2.12
C VAL A 80 5.35 8.09 -0.61
N PHE A 81 5.14 6.96 0.07
CA PHE A 81 4.84 6.96 1.51
C PHE A 81 6.04 7.45 2.32
N GLN A 82 7.25 7.02 1.98
CA GLN A 82 8.47 7.47 2.65
C GLN A 82 8.73 8.97 2.45
N THR A 83 8.45 9.53 1.27
CA THR A 83 8.48 10.98 1.04
C THR A 83 7.48 11.71 1.94
N LEU A 84 6.26 11.20 2.07
CA LEU A 84 5.23 11.79 2.94
C LEU A 84 5.61 11.73 4.42
N HIS A 85 6.19 10.61 4.88
CA HIS A 85 6.74 10.52 6.24
C HIS A 85 7.86 11.54 6.47
N GLY A 86 8.78 11.69 5.51
CA GLY A 86 9.85 12.70 5.56
C GLY A 86 9.32 14.14 5.60
N ALA A 87 8.17 14.40 4.97
CA ALA A 87 7.47 15.68 4.99
C ALA A 87 6.57 15.89 6.24
N GLY A 88 6.57 14.95 7.19
CA GLY A 88 5.73 15.02 8.40
C GLY A 88 4.24 14.72 8.18
N GLN A 89 3.86 14.16 7.03
CA GLN A 89 2.47 13.84 6.65
C GLN A 89 2.06 12.40 7.00
N SER A 90 2.58 11.85 8.12
CA SER A 90 2.31 10.46 8.52
C SER A 90 0.82 10.18 8.79
N SER A 91 0.06 11.15 9.30
CA SER A 91 -1.39 11.01 9.49
C SER A 91 -2.12 10.79 8.17
N MET A 92 -1.72 11.51 7.11
CA MET A 92 -2.30 11.33 5.78
C MET A 92 -2.04 9.92 5.25
N VAL A 93 -0.83 9.37 5.44
CA VAL A 93 -0.51 7.99 5.05
C VAL A 93 -1.42 7.00 5.78
N ARG A 94 -1.57 7.14 7.10
CA ARG A 94 -2.46 6.30 7.92
C ARG A 94 -3.90 6.33 7.41
N ASP A 95 -4.45 7.52 7.14
CA ASP A 95 -5.83 7.67 6.72
C ASP A 95 -6.08 7.01 5.35
N TRP A 96 -5.15 7.16 4.40
CA TRP A 96 -5.19 6.45 3.12
C TRP A 96 -5.04 4.94 3.27
N VAL A 97 -4.25 4.48 4.25
CA VAL A 97 -4.14 3.06 4.54
C VAL A 97 -5.50 2.53 4.97
N MET A 98 -6.13 3.17 5.97
CA MET A 98 -7.45 2.80 6.48
C MET A 98 -8.52 2.77 5.38
N LEU A 99 -8.56 3.77 4.50
CA LEU A 99 -9.52 3.87 3.39
C LEU A 99 -9.39 2.75 2.35
N SER A 100 -8.19 2.18 2.19
CA SER A 100 -7.91 1.20 1.13
C SER A 100 -7.97 -0.25 1.60
N LEU A 101 -8.02 -0.52 2.92
CA LEU A 101 -8.03 -1.89 3.48
C LEU A 101 -9.16 -2.75 2.91
N SER A 102 -10.38 -2.21 2.82
CA SER A 102 -11.54 -2.94 2.28
C SER A 102 -11.30 -3.35 0.83
N ASN A 103 -10.72 -2.48 0.01
CA ASN A 103 -10.40 -2.76 -1.39
C ASN A 103 -9.34 -3.86 -1.52
N PHE A 104 -8.34 -3.87 -0.65
CA PHE A 104 -7.33 -4.93 -0.65
C PHE A 104 -7.89 -6.29 -0.23
N THR A 105 -8.69 -6.34 0.83
CA THR A 105 -9.24 -7.60 1.37
C THR A 105 -10.20 -8.30 0.41
N GLN A 106 -10.85 -7.55 -0.48
CA GLN A 106 -11.75 -8.07 -1.52
C GLN A 106 -11.02 -8.58 -2.76
N ARG A 107 -9.69 -8.37 -2.87
CA ARG A 107 -8.91 -8.81 -4.04
C ARG A 107 -8.80 -10.35 -4.07
N SER A 108 -8.92 -10.91 -5.27
CA SER A 108 -8.68 -12.33 -5.54
C SER A 108 -7.46 -12.52 -6.43
N PRO A 109 -6.62 -13.55 -6.21
CA PRO A 109 -6.68 -14.56 -5.14
C PRO A 109 -6.21 -14.01 -3.78
N VAL A 110 -6.60 -14.68 -2.68
CA VAL A 110 -6.26 -14.29 -1.29
C VAL A 110 -4.75 -14.15 -1.07
N ALA A 111 -3.94 -14.98 -1.73
CA ALA A 111 -2.49 -14.87 -1.69
C ALA A 111 -2.00 -13.50 -2.21
N MET A 112 -2.60 -13.00 -3.29
CA MET A 112 -2.28 -11.67 -3.82
C MET A 112 -2.81 -10.55 -2.93
N ALA A 113 -4.00 -10.72 -2.34
CA ALA A 113 -4.53 -9.75 -1.37
C ALA A 113 -3.59 -9.58 -0.16
N MET A 114 -3.15 -10.70 0.44
CA MET A 114 -2.21 -10.67 1.56
C MET A 114 -0.87 -10.07 1.14
N TRP A 115 -0.30 -10.51 0.01
CA TRP A 115 0.97 -9.98 -0.46
C TRP A 115 0.89 -8.47 -0.68
N SER A 116 -0.20 -7.99 -1.31
CA SER A 116 -0.42 -6.56 -1.52
C SER A 116 -0.55 -5.80 -0.21
N LEU A 117 -1.34 -6.31 0.76
CA LEU A 117 -1.45 -5.71 2.09
C LEU A 117 -0.11 -5.70 2.85
N SER A 118 0.68 -6.76 2.73
CA SER A 118 1.99 -6.85 3.38
C SER A 118 2.95 -5.79 2.83
N CYS A 119 3.03 -5.66 1.51
CA CYS A 119 3.78 -4.58 0.86
C CYS A 119 3.27 -3.21 1.32
N PHE A 120 1.95 -3.05 1.44
CA PHE A 120 1.32 -1.79 1.78
C PHE A 120 1.60 -1.36 3.24
N PHE A 121 1.52 -2.28 4.20
CA PHE A 121 1.88 -2.02 5.60
C PHE A 121 3.37 -1.76 5.77
N VAL A 122 4.23 -2.49 5.06
CA VAL A 122 5.67 -2.23 5.05
C VAL A 122 5.97 -0.83 4.51
N SER A 123 5.30 -0.43 3.43
CA SER A 123 5.43 0.91 2.85
C SER A 123 4.98 2.01 3.78
N ALA A 124 3.92 1.77 4.55
CA ALA A 124 3.39 2.72 5.51
C ALA A 124 4.20 2.76 6.81
N SER A 125 5.02 1.75 7.12
CA SER A 125 5.74 1.72 8.41
C SER A 125 6.71 2.88 8.55
N THR A 126 6.73 3.48 9.74
CA THR A 126 7.72 4.47 10.18
C THR A 126 8.97 3.81 10.78
N SER A 127 8.95 2.49 10.98
CA SER A 127 10.08 1.72 11.52
C SER A 127 11.05 1.37 10.40
N PRO A 128 12.32 1.83 10.45
CA PRO A 128 13.31 1.56 9.40
C PRO A 128 13.54 0.06 9.16
N TRP A 129 13.45 -0.75 10.21
CA TRP A 129 13.64 -2.20 10.14
C TRP A 129 12.52 -2.90 9.40
N VAL A 130 11.28 -2.44 9.59
CA VAL A 130 10.11 -2.98 8.89
C VAL A 130 10.18 -2.52 7.42
N SER A 131 10.41 -1.24 7.16
CA SER A 131 10.55 -0.70 5.80
C SER A 131 11.64 -1.41 4.98
N ALA A 132 12.75 -1.81 5.62
CA ALA A 132 13.85 -2.51 4.97
C ALA A 132 13.49 -3.91 4.44
N ILE A 133 12.41 -4.54 4.91
CA ILE A 133 12.02 -5.89 4.45
C ILE A 133 11.25 -5.88 3.13
N LEU A 134 10.90 -4.70 2.59
CA LEU A 134 10.10 -4.59 1.37
C LEU A 134 10.65 -5.44 0.20
N PRO A 135 11.96 -5.44 -0.13
CA PRO A 135 12.47 -6.25 -1.24
C PRO A 135 12.22 -7.74 -1.04
N HIS A 136 12.27 -8.21 0.22
CA HIS A 136 11.96 -9.60 0.56
C HIS A 136 10.50 -9.92 0.31
N VAL A 137 9.56 -9.07 0.76
CA VAL A 137 8.12 -9.26 0.55
C VAL A 137 7.79 -9.24 -0.94
N VAL A 138 8.35 -8.28 -1.69
CA VAL A 138 8.15 -8.17 -3.14
C VAL A 138 8.63 -9.43 -3.88
N SER A 139 9.73 -10.07 -3.45
CA SER A 139 10.24 -11.30 -4.06
C SER A 139 9.33 -12.52 -3.88
N ARG A 140 8.38 -12.46 -2.94
CA ARG A 140 7.47 -13.55 -2.58
C ARG A 140 6.05 -13.35 -3.14
N MET A 141 5.93 -12.61 -4.24
CA MET A 141 4.65 -12.36 -4.91
C MET A 141 3.87 -13.64 -5.19
N GLY A 142 2.61 -13.67 -4.73
CA GLY A 142 1.68 -14.79 -4.93
C GLY A 142 1.91 -16.01 -4.03
N LYS A 143 2.92 -16.00 -3.14
CA LYS A 143 3.14 -17.08 -2.17
C LYS A 143 2.24 -16.93 -0.95
N LEU A 144 1.85 -18.06 -0.37
CA LEU A 144 0.96 -18.14 0.80
C LEU A 144 1.47 -19.22 1.77
N GLU A 145 2.77 -19.18 2.09
CA GLU A 145 3.36 -20.10 3.06
C GLU A 145 3.15 -19.56 4.49
N GLN A 146 3.43 -20.39 5.49
CA GLN A 146 3.29 -19.99 6.89
C GLN A 146 4.14 -18.76 7.22
N VAL A 147 5.34 -18.65 6.62
CA VAL A 147 6.25 -17.52 6.80
C VAL A 147 5.62 -16.23 6.27
N ASP A 148 4.92 -16.28 5.13
CA ASP A 148 4.22 -15.13 4.55
C ASP A 148 3.09 -14.66 5.47
N VAL A 149 2.33 -15.61 6.03
CA VAL A 149 1.25 -15.31 6.98
C VAL A 149 1.80 -14.69 8.26
N SER A 150 2.92 -15.20 8.78
CA SER A 150 3.60 -14.66 9.96
C SER A 150 4.15 -13.25 9.69
N LEU A 151 4.78 -13.02 8.54
CA LEU A 151 5.27 -11.70 8.15
C LEU A 151 4.11 -10.71 8.02
N PHE A 152 3.02 -11.10 7.35
CA PHE A 152 1.80 -10.31 7.24
C PHE A 152 1.25 -9.90 8.62
N CYS A 153 1.15 -10.86 9.55
CA CYS A 153 0.67 -10.56 10.90
C CYS A 153 1.60 -9.59 11.64
N LEU A 154 2.92 -9.75 11.49
CA LEU A 154 3.91 -8.89 12.13
C LEU A 154 3.81 -7.44 11.61
N VAL A 155 3.79 -7.24 10.30
CA VAL A 155 3.75 -5.88 9.71
C VAL A 155 2.42 -5.17 9.97
N ALA A 156 1.31 -5.92 9.96
CA ALA A 156 0.00 -5.38 10.30
C ALA A 156 -0.11 -5.04 11.80
N ALA A 157 0.47 -5.86 12.68
CA ALA A 157 0.51 -5.58 14.11
C ALA A 157 1.42 -4.37 14.43
N ASP A 158 2.54 -4.21 13.70
CA ASP A 158 3.39 -3.02 13.80
C ASP A 158 2.62 -1.75 13.45
N PHE A 159 1.92 -1.74 12.32
CA PHE A 159 1.06 -0.63 11.92
C PHE A 159 -0.03 -0.34 12.96
N TYR A 160 -0.73 -1.38 13.43
CA TYR A 160 -1.77 -1.26 14.44
C TYR A 160 -1.27 -0.67 15.77
N ARG A 161 -0.05 -1.04 16.20
CA ARG A 161 0.51 -0.60 17.48
C ARG A 161 1.09 0.81 17.41
N HIS A 162 1.82 1.13 16.34
CA HIS A 162 2.63 2.33 16.26
C HIS A 162 2.00 3.48 15.46
N GLN A 163 0.98 3.22 14.64
CA GLN A 163 0.36 4.26 13.80
C GLN A 163 -1.12 4.50 14.11
N ILE A 164 -1.82 3.50 14.65
CA ILE A 164 -3.21 3.68 15.07
C ILE A 164 -3.23 3.98 16.57
N GLU A 165 -3.29 5.25 16.92
CA GLU A 165 -3.37 5.71 18.30
C GLU A 165 -4.79 5.65 18.84
N GLU A 166 -5.77 6.03 18.02
CA GLU A 166 -7.18 6.13 18.42
C GLU A 166 -7.86 4.76 18.51
N GLU A 167 -8.57 4.54 19.61
CA GLU A 167 -9.26 3.27 19.86
C GLU A 167 -10.42 3.02 18.88
N LEU A 168 -11.06 4.09 18.39
CA LEU A 168 -12.09 3.99 17.36
C LEU A 168 -11.51 3.49 16.04
N ASP A 169 -10.38 4.04 15.61
CA ASP A 169 -9.68 3.60 14.40
C ASP A 169 -9.16 2.17 14.53
N ARG A 170 -8.72 1.76 15.72
CA ARG A 170 -8.33 0.36 15.99
C ARG A 170 -9.48 -0.61 15.80
N ARG A 171 -10.69 -0.23 16.23
CA ARG A 171 -11.90 -1.05 16.02
C ARG A 171 -12.30 -1.05 14.55
N ALA A 172 -12.21 0.08 13.86
CA ALA A 172 -12.47 0.15 12.42
C ALA A 172 -11.48 -0.70 11.62
N PHE A 173 -10.21 -0.72 12.02
CA PHE A 173 -9.19 -1.58 11.42
C PHE A 173 -9.55 -3.06 11.58
N GLN A 174 -9.91 -3.47 12.80
CA GLN A 174 -10.30 -4.86 13.08
C GLN A 174 -11.56 -5.27 12.32
N SER A 175 -12.58 -4.41 12.26
CA SER A 175 -13.86 -4.73 11.63
C SER A 175 -13.72 -5.03 10.13
N VAL A 176 -12.80 -4.34 9.43
CA VAL A 176 -12.51 -4.63 8.02
C VAL A 176 -12.04 -6.07 7.82
N PHE A 177 -11.17 -6.57 8.71
CA PHE A 177 -10.68 -7.94 8.64
C PHE A 177 -11.68 -8.97 9.17
N GLU A 178 -12.54 -8.61 10.13
CA GLU A 178 -13.60 -9.51 10.64
C GLU A 178 -14.61 -9.89 9.57
N VAL A 179 -14.98 -8.95 8.69
CA VAL A 179 -15.93 -9.20 7.59
C VAL A 179 -15.41 -10.26 6.61
N VAL A 180 -14.09 -10.32 6.39
CA VAL A 180 -13.46 -11.26 5.45
C VAL A 180 -12.81 -12.46 6.14
N ALA A 181 -12.84 -12.52 7.47
CA ALA A 181 -12.22 -13.59 8.24
C ALA A 181 -13.04 -14.88 8.12
N ALA A 182 -12.34 -15.97 7.82
CA ALA A 182 -12.90 -17.31 7.71
C ALA A 182 -11.92 -18.29 8.36
N PRO A 183 -12.40 -19.38 8.99
CA PRO A 183 -11.54 -20.39 9.58
C PRO A 183 -10.51 -20.91 8.56
N GLY A 184 -9.23 -20.91 8.95
CA GLY A 184 -8.12 -21.33 8.08
C GLY A 184 -7.56 -20.24 7.16
N ASN A 185 -8.19 -19.08 7.08
CA ASN A 185 -7.68 -17.95 6.31
C ASN A 185 -6.64 -17.12 7.11
N PRO A 186 -5.79 -16.33 6.43
CA PRO A 186 -4.75 -15.56 7.10
C PRO A 186 -5.30 -14.41 7.95
N TYR A 187 -6.44 -13.83 7.58
CA TYR A 187 -7.07 -12.73 8.31
C TYR A 187 -7.54 -13.17 9.71
N HIS A 188 -7.96 -14.43 9.87
CA HIS A 188 -8.28 -15.00 11.18
C HIS A 188 -7.04 -15.05 12.10
N ARG A 189 -5.86 -15.39 11.56
CA ARG A 189 -4.61 -15.34 12.35
C ARG A 189 -4.21 -13.92 12.72
N LEU A 190 -4.41 -12.96 11.80
CA LEU A 190 -4.18 -11.54 12.09
C LEU A 190 -5.06 -11.07 13.25
N LEU A 191 -6.36 -11.34 13.23
CA LEU A 191 -7.27 -10.95 14.31
C LEU A 191 -6.88 -11.56 15.66
N ALA A 192 -6.42 -12.81 15.68
CA ALA A 192 -5.88 -13.43 16.90
C ALA A 192 -4.62 -12.70 17.41
N CYS A 193 -3.73 -12.26 16.50
CA CYS A 193 -2.55 -11.48 16.83
C CYS A 193 -2.91 -10.09 17.38
N LEU A 194 -3.87 -9.38 16.77
CA LEU A 194 -4.29 -8.06 17.26
C LEU A 194 -4.90 -8.14 18.67
N ARG A 195 -5.69 -9.20 18.94
CA ARG A 195 -6.26 -9.44 20.28
C ARG A 195 -5.19 -9.69 21.34
N SER A 196 -4.07 -10.36 21.00
CA SER A 196 -2.98 -10.57 21.97
C SER A 196 -2.19 -9.29 22.23
N VAL A 197 -1.96 -8.47 21.20
CA VAL A 197 -1.30 -7.15 21.35
C VAL A 197 -2.12 -6.23 22.26
N HIS A 198 -3.45 -6.23 22.11
CA HIS A 198 -4.33 -5.43 22.95
C HIS A 198 -4.29 -5.86 24.43
N LYS A 199 -4.21 -7.18 24.69
CA LYS A 199 -4.02 -7.71 26.05
C LYS A 199 -2.66 -7.35 26.64
N ALA A 200 -1.60 -7.40 25.84
CA ALA A 200 -0.24 -7.08 26.29
C ALA A 200 -0.02 -5.58 26.55
N ALA A 201 -0.82 -4.70 25.94
CA ALA A 201 -0.78 -3.25 26.18
C ALA A 201 -1.64 -2.79 27.37
N ALA A 202 -2.55 -3.66 27.85
CA ALA A 202 -3.43 -3.40 28.99
C ALA A 202 -2.86 -3.93 30.33
N CYS A 203 -1.70 -4.59 30.30
CA CYS A 203 -0.91 -5.00 31.47
C CYS A 203 0.25 -4.03 31.70
#